data_AF-A0A0H3DF73-F1
#
_entry.id   AF-A0A0H3DF73-F1
#
_cell.length_a   1.000
_cell.length_b   1.000
_cell.length_c   1.000
_cell.angle_alpha   90.00
_cell.angle_beta   90.00
_cell.angle_gamma   90.00
#
_symmetry.space_group_name_H-M   'P 1'
#
loop_
_entity.id
_entity.type
_entity.pdbx_description
1 polymer ?
#
loop_
_entity_poly.entity_id
_entity_poly.type
_entity_poly.pdbx_seq_one_letter_code
_entity_poly.pdbx_strand_id
1 'polypeptide(L)'
;MIMLTTTGARTGRQHRVPLGALDIDGRLVVIASAMGAPKHPAWYHNIRRNPLVTVETDTETFEAMAALPPDRDKLFAEVIEREPGFADYQKRTTRILPVVELHRIDTARRMGDWLVEMHDWLRGELKQMRAELDCGTPKQLSLRCAGFCTALSRHHTGEARNIFPLLAERFPALAPTLAKLDEEHVVVARLQEEVQQLVDEEADPARLRAEFDRLRSELDSHFAYEERTLVAALNALLPAPG
;
A
#
# COMPACT_ATOMS: atom_id res chain seq x y z
N MET A 1 27.52 0.39 6.87
CA MET A 1 27.23 1.15 5.62
C MET A 1 26.27 0.31 4.79
N ILE A 2 25.42 0.93 3.97
CA ILE A 2 24.55 0.22 3.02
C ILE A 2 24.67 0.84 1.62
N MET A 3 24.29 0.10 0.59
CA MET A 3 23.96 0.63 -0.73
C MET A 3 22.43 0.76 -0.83
N LEU A 4 21.93 1.98 -1.05
CA LEU A 4 20.51 2.22 -1.27
C LEU A 4 20.23 2.42 -2.76
N THR A 5 19.35 1.60 -3.31
CA THR A 5 18.84 1.73 -4.68
C THR A 5 17.46 2.37 -4.68
N THR A 6 17.30 3.46 -5.42
CA THR A 6 16.04 4.23 -5.53
C THR A 6 15.65 4.47 -6.99
N THR A 7 14.36 4.57 -7.28
CA THR A 7 13.86 4.95 -8.61
C THR A 7 13.81 6.48 -8.76
N GLY A 8 14.45 7.01 -9.80
CA GLY A 8 14.53 8.45 -10.07
C GLY A 8 13.15 9.09 -10.26
N ALA A 9 12.80 10.05 -9.40
CA ALA A 9 11.46 10.67 -9.40
C ALA A 9 11.06 11.36 -10.73
N ARG A 10 12.04 11.75 -11.55
CA ARG A 10 11.84 12.35 -12.87
C ARG A 10 12.17 11.40 -14.02
N THR A 11 13.11 10.50 -13.82
CA THR A 11 13.74 9.71 -14.90
C THR A 11 13.23 8.28 -14.96
N GLY A 12 12.64 7.75 -13.89
CA GLY A 12 12.27 6.34 -13.76
C GLY A 12 13.47 5.38 -13.68
N ARG A 13 14.71 5.89 -13.73
CA ARG A 13 15.93 5.06 -13.72
C ARG A 13 16.34 4.70 -12.30
N GLN A 14 16.97 3.54 -12.13
CA GLN A 14 17.53 3.14 -10.83
C GLN A 14 18.80 3.95 -10.52
N HIS A 15 18.93 4.39 -9.27
CA HIS A 15 20.06 5.15 -8.75
C HIS A 15 20.57 4.53 -7.44
N ARG A 16 21.86 4.23 -7.38
CA ARG A 16 22.53 3.62 -6.22
C ARG A 16 23.36 4.66 -5.47
N VAL A 17 23.23 4.71 -4.15
CA VAL A 17 23.99 5.62 -3.29
C VAL A 17 24.49 4.90 -2.03
N PRO A 18 25.79 5.00 -1.68
CA PRO A 18 26.28 4.49 -0.40
C PRO A 18 25.83 5.42 0.73
N LEU A 19 25.31 4.85 1.81
CA LEU A 19 24.82 5.59 2.97
C LEU A 19 25.33 4.99 4.29
N GLY A 20 25.62 5.88 5.24
CA GLY A 20 25.66 5.50 6.65
C GLY A 20 24.24 5.14 7.09
N ALA A 21 24.10 3.96 7.70
CA ALA A 21 22.85 3.48 8.27
C ALA A 21 23.10 3.10 9.73
N LEU A 22 22.09 3.32 10.56
CA LEU A 22 22.10 3.06 11.99
C LEU A 22 20.97 2.09 12.31
N ASP A 23 21.24 1.11 13.16
CA ASP A 23 20.19 0.35 13.83
C ASP A 23 19.89 1.04 15.16
N ILE A 24 18.67 1.53 15.33
CA ILE A 24 18.19 2.15 16.57
C ILE A 24 16.99 1.33 17.04
N ASP A 25 17.21 0.49 18.04
CA ASP A 25 16.21 -0.41 18.63
C ASP A 25 15.48 -1.28 17.61
N GLY A 26 16.23 -1.84 16.64
CA GLY A 26 15.71 -2.66 15.55
C GLY A 26 15.14 -1.86 14.38
N ARG A 27 15.18 -0.53 14.43
CA ARG A 27 14.80 0.36 13.32
C ARG A 27 16.04 0.67 12.49
N LEU A 28 16.07 0.20 11.24
CA LEU A 28 17.13 0.57 10.29
C LEU A 28 16.87 1.99 9.77
N VAL A 29 17.76 2.92 10.11
CA VAL A 29 17.60 4.36 9.87
C VAL A 29 18.72 4.91 8.99
N VAL A 30 18.35 5.77 8.04
CA VAL A 30 19.28 6.59 7.26
C VAL A 30 18.91 8.07 7.34
N ILE A 31 19.91 8.95 7.25
CA ILE A 31 19.72 10.40 7.32
C ILE A 31 19.97 11.04 5.97
N ALA A 32 19.01 11.81 5.47
CA ALA A 32 19.17 12.65 4.28
C ALA A 32 19.97 13.93 4.59
N SER A 33 21.20 13.74 5.10
CA SER A 33 22.06 14.80 5.62
C SER A 33 22.74 15.61 4.52
N ALA A 34 23.17 14.96 3.42
CA ALA A 34 24.03 15.56 2.39
C ALA A 34 25.16 16.43 2.98
N MET A 35 25.75 15.98 4.10
CA MET A 35 26.79 16.70 4.86
C MET A 35 26.41 18.15 5.24
N GLY A 36 25.12 18.44 5.44
CA GLY A 36 24.62 19.77 5.76
C GLY A 36 24.49 20.70 4.56
N ALA A 37 24.47 20.18 3.33
CA ALA A 37 24.22 21.00 2.14
C ALA A 37 22.83 21.69 2.21
N PRO A 38 22.65 22.85 1.55
CA PRO A 38 21.38 23.60 1.59
C PRO A 38 20.21 22.88 0.90
N LYS A 39 20.48 21.88 0.06
CA LYS A 39 19.46 21.07 -0.63
C LYS A 39 19.45 19.63 -0.10
N HIS A 40 18.30 18.97 -0.13
CA HIS A 40 18.20 17.54 0.15
C HIS A 40 18.92 16.72 -0.93
N PRO A 41 19.44 15.53 -0.58
CA PRO A 41 20.05 14.65 -1.57
C PRO A 41 19.01 14.10 -2.55
N ALA A 42 19.44 13.79 -3.78
CA ALA A 42 18.54 13.34 -4.84
C ALA A 42 17.72 12.08 -4.47
N TRP A 43 18.33 11.13 -3.76
CA TRP A 43 17.67 9.91 -3.30
C TRP A 43 16.49 10.21 -2.36
N TYR A 44 16.55 11.30 -1.57
CA TYR A 44 15.44 11.69 -0.70
C TYR A 44 14.22 12.12 -1.53
N HIS A 45 14.43 12.83 -2.63
CA HIS A 45 13.35 13.18 -3.55
C HIS A 45 12.78 11.96 -4.28
N ASN A 46 13.62 10.95 -4.54
CA ASN A 46 13.19 9.70 -5.13
C ASN A 46 12.24 8.94 -4.19
N ILE A 47 12.61 8.73 -2.92
CA ILE A 47 11.76 7.98 -1.98
C ILE A 47 10.44 8.69 -1.67
N ARG A 48 10.43 10.03 -1.70
CA ARG A 48 9.20 10.81 -1.56
C ARG A 48 8.23 10.62 -2.73
N ARG A 49 8.71 10.08 -3.85
CA ARG A 49 7.89 9.75 -5.03
C ARG A 49 7.61 8.26 -5.16
N ASN A 50 8.60 7.42 -4.89
CA ASN A 50 8.50 5.97 -4.86
C ASN A 50 9.23 5.44 -3.61
N PRO A 51 8.50 5.06 -2.54
CA PRO A 51 9.11 4.62 -1.29
C PRO A 51 9.68 3.19 -1.35
N LEU A 52 9.38 2.42 -2.40
CA LEU A 52 9.97 1.09 -2.57
C LEU A 52 11.44 1.23 -2.98
N VAL A 53 12.32 0.65 -2.18
CA VAL A 53 13.77 0.72 -2.35
C VAL A 53 14.40 -0.67 -2.21
N THR A 54 15.60 -0.83 -2.76
CA THR A 54 16.43 -2.00 -2.47
C THR A 54 17.58 -1.59 -1.58
N VAL A 55 17.81 -2.35 -0.52
CA VAL A 55 18.91 -2.17 0.43
C VAL A 55 19.88 -3.32 0.25
N GLU A 56 21.14 -2.99 0.01
CA GLU A 56 22.24 -3.96 0.02
C GLU A 56 23.15 -3.65 1.22
N THR A 57 23.39 -4.65 2.05
CA THR A 57 24.39 -4.65 3.12
C THR A 57 25.58 -5.51 2.71
N ASP A 58 26.57 -5.66 3.58
CA ASP A 58 27.70 -6.57 3.32
C ASP A 58 27.28 -8.05 3.28
N THR A 59 26.12 -8.39 3.86
CA THR A 59 25.68 -9.79 4.04
C THR A 59 24.44 -10.14 3.24
N GLU A 60 23.63 -9.16 2.84
CA GLU A 60 22.35 -9.43 2.20
C GLU A 60 21.84 -8.30 1.31
N THR A 61 20.86 -8.62 0.47
CA THR A 61 20.10 -7.67 -0.34
C THR A 61 18.61 -7.94 -0.13
N PHE A 62 17.84 -6.90 0.16
CA PHE A 62 16.41 -7.02 0.39
C PHE A 62 15.65 -5.76 -0.09
N GLU A 63 14.36 -5.94 -0.38
CA GLU A 63 13.46 -4.81 -0.61
C GLU A 63 12.97 -4.22 0.71
N ALA A 64 12.82 -2.91 0.73
CA ALA A 64 12.32 -2.18 1.88
C ALA A 64 11.40 -1.04 1.46
N MET A 65 10.50 -0.66 2.37
CA MET A 65 9.72 0.56 2.26
C MET A 65 10.38 1.67 3.06
N ALA A 66 10.71 2.77 2.38
CA ALA A 66 11.25 3.96 2.99
C ALA A 66 10.11 4.82 3.58
N ALA A 67 10.12 5.00 4.91
CA ALA A 67 9.10 5.75 5.63
C ALA A 67 9.68 6.99 6.32
N LEU A 68 8.84 8.01 6.50
CA LEU A 68 9.16 9.14 7.36
C LEU A 68 8.52 8.88 8.74
N PRO A 69 9.31 8.75 9.82
CA PRO A 69 8.76 8.54 11.15
C PRO A 69 7.89 9.73 11.59
N PRO A 70 6.74 9.49 12.25
CA PRO A 70 6.01 10.55 12.95
C PRO A 70 6.79 11.07 14.17
N ASP A 71 7.67 10.25 14.75
CA ASP A 71 8.52 10.57 15.90
C ASP A 71 9.94 11.03 15.51
N ARG A 72 10.07 11.66 14.32
CA ARG A 72 11.36 12.07 13.72
C ARG A 72 12.33 12.72 14.70
N ASP A 73 11.87 13.66 15.53
CA ASP A 73 12.76 14.44 16.41
C ASP A 73 13.35 13.60 17.53
N LYS A 74 12.57 12.64 18.07
CA LYS A 74 13.07 11.68 19.06
C LYS A 74 14.12 10.78 18.42
N LEU A 75 13.81 10.22 17.25
CA LEU A 75 14.74 9.35 16.54
C LEU A 75 16.01 10.08 16.10
N PHE A 76 15.91 11.37 15.75
CA PHE A 76 17.07 12.19 15.42
C PHE A 76 17.96 12.50 16.64
N ALA A 77 17.37 12.64 17.84
CA ALA A 77 18.14 12.78 19.06
C ALA A 77 18.99 11.52 19.33
N GLU A 78 18.40 10.34 19.23
CA GLU A 78 19.10 9.04 19.34
C GLU A 78 20.23 8.91 18.30
N VAL A 79 19.98 9.35 17.06
CA VAL A 79 21.00 9.40 16.01
C VAL A 79 22.18 10.28 16.42
N ILE A 80 21.93 11.44 17.02
CA ILE A 80 22.99 12.35 17.47
C ILE A 80 23.79 11.76 18.63
N GLU A 81 23.13 11.04 19.54
CA GLU A 81 23.83 10.38 20.65
C GLU A 81 24.83 9.33 20.16
N ARG A 82 24.48 8.57 19.13
CA ARG A 82 25.35 7.55 18.53
C ARG A 82 26.37 8.13 17.55
N GLU A 83 25.95 9.12 16.76
CA GLU A 83 26.73 9.74 15.67
C GLU A 83 26.66 11.27 15.75
N PRO A 84 27.44 11.92 16.65
CA PRO A 84 27.35 13.35 16.91
C PRO A 84 27.57 14.25 15.68
N GLY A 85 28.26 13.75 14.66
CA GLY A 85 28.49 14.49 13.41
C GLY A 85 27.21 14.93 12.69
N PHE A 86 26.07 14.24 12.90
CA PHE A 86 24.79 14.68 12.34
C PHE A 86 24.27 15.97 12.96
N ALA A 87 24.60 16.28 14.22
CA ALA A 87 24.27 17.57 14.83
C ALA A 87 25.00 18.71 14.11
N ASP A 88 26.27 18.51 13.75
CA ASP A 88 27.05 19.51 13.01
C ASP A 88 26.54 19.69 11.58
N TYR A 89 26.11 18.63 10.92
CA TYR A 89 25.42 18.76 9.62
C TYR A 89 24.12 19.55 9.73
N GLN A 90 23.33 19.36 10.80
CA GLN A 90 22.09 20.12 11.00
C GLN A 90 22.37 21.60 11.25
N LYS A 91 23.42 21.97 11.98
CA LYS A 91 23.82 23.39 12.21
C LYS A 91 24.24 24.11 10.92
N ARG A 92 24.74 23.37 9.92
CA ARG A 92 25.22 23.92 8.63
C ARG A 92 24.11 24.28 7.64
N THR A 93 22.85 24.00 7.97
CA THR A 93 21.73 24.23 7.07
C THR A 93 20.47 24.63 7.82
N THR A 94 19.57 25.35 7.15
CA THR A 94 18.28 25.74 7.72
C THR A 94 17.19 24.69 7.52
N ARG A 95 17.40 23.69 6.65
CA ARG A 95 16.45 22.60 6.46
C ARG A 95 16.56 21.59 7.60
N ILE A 96 15.43 21.03 8.02
CA ILE A 96 15.42 19.88 8.91
C ILE A 96 16.00 18.68 8.15
N LEU A 97 16.97 17.98 8.74
CA LEU A 97 17.54 16.77 8.15
C LEU A 97 16.50 15.63 8.23
N PRO A 98 15.99 15.09 7.12
CA PRO A 98 15.02 14.01 7.17
C PRO A 98 15.65 12.75 7.74
N VAL A 99 14.96 12.15 8.70
CA VAL A 99 15.20 10.79 9.17
C VAL A 99 14.30 9.88 8.35
N VAL A 100 14.85 8.77 7.86
CA VAL A 100 14.14 7.81 7.02
C VAL A 100 14.34 6.42 7.63
N GLU A 101 13.24 5.74 7.90
CA GLU A 101 13.25 4.33 8.28
C GLU A 101 13.15 3.44 7.06
N LEU A 102 13.88 2.33 7.07
CA LEU A 102 13.87 1.31 6.03
C LEU A 102 13.21 0.04 6.60
N HIS A 103 11.92 -0.12 6.31
CA HIS A 103 11.16 -1.28 6.75
C HIS A 103 11.36 -2.42 5.76
N ARG A 104 12.11 -3.44 6.15
CA ARG A 104 12.29 -4.65 5.34
C ARG A 104 10.94 -5.26 5.00
N ILE A 105 10.74 -5.58 3.73
CA ILE A 105 9.63 -6.40 3.28
C ILE A 105 10.02 -7.85 3.56
N ASP A 106 9.35 -8.46 4.53
CA ASP A 106 9.57 -9.87 4.89
C ASP A 106 8.75 -10.78 3.98
N THR A 107 9.24 -12.00 3.75
CA THR A 107 8.58 -13.03 2.94
C THR A 107 7.62 -13.91 3.74
N ALA A 108 7.53 -13.74 5.07
CA ALA A 108 6.49 -14.35 5.88
C ALA A 108 5.12 -13.72 5.56
N ARG A 109 4.02 -14.48 5.63
CA ARG A 109 2.67 -13.99 5.31
C ARG A 109 2.33 -12.70 6.08
N ARG A 110 2.19 -11.59 5.37
CA ARG A 110 1.91 -10.27 5.94
C ARG A 110 0.60 -9.69 5.37
N MET A 111 0.22 -8.49 5.81
CA MET A 111 -1.10 -7.93 5.48
C MET A 111 -1.37 -7.78 3.97
N GLY A 112 -0.35 -7.44 3.18
CA GLY A 112 -0.48 -7.36 1.71
C GLY A 112 -0.65 -8.74 1.08
N ASP A 113 -0.02 -9.78 1.61
CA ASP A 113 -0.25 -11.16 1.14
C ASP A 113 -1.68 -11.61 1.49
N TRP A 114 -2.15 -11.28 2.69
CA TRP A 114 -3.55 -11.54 3.10
C TRP A 114 -4.56 -10.79 2.21
N LEU A 115 -4.24 -9.56 1.82
CA LEU A 115 -5.06 -8.78 0.88
C LEU A 115 -5.22 -9.53 -0.45
N VAL A 116 -4.11 -9.98 -1.04
CA VAL A 116 -4.12 -10.75 -2.30
C VAL A 116 -4.95 -12.03 -2.15
N GLU A 117 -4.81 -12.75 -1.04
CA GLU A 117 -5.61 -13.96 -0.77
C GLU A 117 -7.12 -13.65 -0.68
N MET A 118 -7.49 -12.54 -0.01
CA MET A 118 -8.87 -12.09 0.08
C MET A 118 -9.43 -11.75 -1.32
N HIS A 119 -8.65 -11.05 -2.14
CA HIS A 119 -9.02 -10.72 -3.51
C HIS A 119 -9.18 -11.96 -4.38
N ASP A 120 -8.26 -12.93 -4.28
CA ASP A 120 -8.35 -14.18 -5.02
C ASP A 120 -9.60 -14.99 -4.64
N TRP A 121 -9.96 -14.99 -3.35
CA TRP A 121 -11.23 -15.57 -2.90
C TRP A 121 -12.44 -14.82 -3.48
N LEU A 122 -12.45 -13.48 -3.44
CA LEU A 122 -13.54 -12.66 -4.00
C LEU A 122 -13.70 -12.88 -5.51
N ARG A 123 -12.60 -12.94 -6.27
CA ARG A 123 -12.60 -13.29 -7.70
C ARG A 123 -13.19 -14.67 -7.94
N GLY A 124 -12.83 -15.64 -7.09
CA GLY A 124 -13.38 -17.00 -7.12
C GLY A 124 -14.90 -17.04 -6.91
N GLU A 125 -15.42 -16.26 -5.96
CA GLU A 125 -16.85 -16.16 -5.69
C GLU A 125 -17.61 -15.46 -6.83
N LEU A 126 -17.07 -14.36 -7.39
CA LEU A 126 -17.64 -13.68 -8.57
C LEU A 126 -17.76 -14.62 -9.76
N LYS A 127 -16.74 -15.46 -10.00
CA LYS A 127 -16.75 -16.45 -11.08
C LYS A 127 -17.83 -17.51 -10.87
N GLN A 128 -18.02 -18.00 -9.65
CA GLN A 128 -19.05 -18.98 -9.33
C GLN A 128 -20.46 -18.40 -9.49
N MET A 129 -20.72 -17.22 -8.93
CA MET A 129 -22.02 -16.55 -9.05
C MET A 129 -22.38 -16.25 -10.51
N ARG A 130 -21.39 -15.88 -11.33
CA ARG A 130 -21.61 -15.67 -12.76
C ARG A 130 -22.06 -16.93 -13.49
N ALA A 131 -21.52 -18.09 -13.12
CA ALA A 131 -21.92 -19.38 -13.68
C ALA A 131 -23.33 -19.79 -13.21
N GLU A 132 -23.70 -19.45 -11.99
CA GLU A 132 -25.05 -19.69 -11.46
C GLU A 132 -26.12 -18.85 -12.19
N LEU A 133 -25.78 -17.61 -12.53
CA LEU A 133 -26.60 -16.73 -13.38
C LEU A 133 -26.83 -17.30 -14.79
N ASP A 134 -25.98 -18.21 -15.27
CA ASP A 134 -26.15 -18.90 -16.56
C ASP A 134 -27.02 -20.16 -16.44
N CYS A 135 -26.98 -20.87 -15.31
CA CYS A 135 -27.65 -22.16 -15.13
C CYS A 135 -29.04 -22.10 -14.47
N GLY A 136 -29.37 -20.98 -13.80
CA GLY A 136 -30.74 -20.58 -13.45
C GLY A 136 -31.39 -21.29 -12.25
N THR A 137 -31.12 -20.81 -11.03
CA THR A 137 -32.03 -20.95 -9.86
C THR A 137 -32.06 -19.65 -9.02
N PRO A 138 -33.11 -18.79 -9.14
CA PRO A 138 -33.11 -17.44 -8.58
C PRO A 138 -32.95 -17.31 -7.04
N LYS A 139 -33.53 -18.25 -6.27
CA LYS A 139 -33.54 -18.18 -4.79
C LYS A 139 -32.22 -18.54 -4.10
N GLN A 140 -31.38 -19.35 -4.74
CA GLN A 140 -30.06 -19.68 -4.19
C GLN A 140 -29.05 -18.56 -4.48
N LEU A 141 -29.23 -17.91 -5.63
CA LEU A 141 -28.43 -16.76 -6.04
C LEU A 141 -28.61 -15.58 -5.07
N SER A 142 -29.84 -15.25 -4.66
CA SER A 142 -30.09 -14.09 -3.80
C SER A 142 -29.43 -14.17 -2.42
N LEU A 143 -29.47 -15.36 -1.79
CA LEU A 143 -28.81 -15.58 -0.50
C LEU A 143 -27.29 -15.49 -0.61
N ARG A 144 -26.72 -16.00 -1.71
CA ARG A 144 -25.27 -15.99 -1.98
C ARG A 144 -24.78 -14.58 -2.34
N CYS A 145 -25.51 -13.86 -3.19
CA CYS A 145 -25.24 -12.46 -3.53
C CYS A 145 -25.22 -11.59 -2.27
N ALA A 146 -26.20 -11.73 -1.38
CA ALA A 146 -26.27 -10.95 -0.14
C ALA A 146 -25.06 -11.22 0.80
N GLY A 147 -24.64 -12.48 0.92
CA GLY A 147 -23.46 -12.88 1.70
C GLY A 147 -22.16 -12.31 1.13
N PHE A 148 -21.97 -12.41 -0.18
CA PHE A 148 -20.83 -11.85 -0.89
C PHE A 148 -20.79 -10.32 -0.79
N CYS A 149 -21.90 -9.65 -1.07
CA CYS A 149 -22.04 -8.19 -0.99
C CYS A 149 -21.68 -7.68 0.42
N THR A 150 -22.08 -8.40 1.46
CA THR A 150 -21.71 -8.08 2.85
C THR A 150 -20.20 -8.22 3.08
N ALA A 151 -19.58 -9.29 2.58
CA ALA A 151 -18.14 -9.53 2.72
C ALA A 151 -17.31 -8.47 1.99
N LEU A 152 -17.65 -8.19 0.72
CA LEU A 152 -17.00 -7.17 -0.11
C LEU A 152 -17.11 -5.77 0.52
N SER A 153 -18.30 -5.39 0.97
CA SER A 153 -18.53 -4.11 1.65
C SER A 153 -17.69 -3.96 2.91
N ARG A 154 -17.57 -5.02 3.72
CA ARG A 154 -16.74 -5.00 4.95
C ARG A 154 -15.25 -4.86 4.65
N HIS A 155 -14.77 -5.51 3.61
CA HIS A 155 -13.38 -5.42 3.17
C HIS A 155 -13.02 -4.00 2.73
N HIS A 156 -13.73 -3.42 1.76
CA HIS A 156 -13.45 -2.04 1.28
C HIS A 156 -13.68 -0.99 2.38
N THR A 157 -14.74 -1.13 3.19
CA THR A 157 -14.96 -0.22 4.33
C THR A 157 -13.86 -0.37 5.39
N GLY A 158 -13.36 -1.59 5.57
CA GLY A 158 -12.27 -1.90 6.50
C GLY A 158 -10.97 -1.21 6.09
N GLU A 159 -10.64 -1.23 4.79
CA GLU A 159 -9.47 -0.55 4.24
C GLU A 159 -9.57 0.96 4.35
N ALA A 160 -10.68 1.54 3.84
CA ALA A 160 -10.89 2.98 3.83
C ALA A 160 -10.86 3.57 5.25
N ARG A 161 -11.44 2.89 6.24
CA ARG A 161 -11.53 3.42 7.61
C ARG A 161 -10.28 3.17 8.46
N ASN A 162 -9.60 2.05 8.27
CA ASN A 162 -8.55 1.62 9.20
C ASN A 162 -7.16 1.61 8.58
N ILE A 163 -7.06 1.22 7.30
CA ILE A 163 -5.77 0.96 6.64
C ILE A 163 -5.27 2.19 5.89
N PHE A 164 -6.12 2.84 5.09
CA PHE A 164 -5.72 3.98 4.27
C PHE A 164 -5.20 5.17 5.09
N PRO A 165 -5.81 5.56 6.23
CA PRO A 165 -5.26 6.64 7.06
C PRO A 165 -3.85 6.32 7.57
N LEU A 166 -3.61 5.07 7.99
CA LEU A 166 -2.30 4.61 8.46
C LEU A 166 -1.26 4.66 7.31
N LEU A 167 -1.63 4.18 6.13
CA LEU A 167 -0.76 4.25 4.95
C LEU A 167 -0.47 5.69 4.52
N ALA A 168 -1.46 6.58 4.56
CA ALA A 168 -1.29 7.98 4.20
C ALA A 168 -0.33 8.70 5.16
N GLU A 169 -0.40 8.40 6.46
CA GLU A 169 0.51 8.93 7.46
C GLU A 169 1.95 8.44 7.26
N ARG A 170 2.12 7.12 7.04
CA ARG A 170 3.43 6.48 6.93
C ARG A 170 4.11 6.67 5.56
N PHE A 171 3.31 6.68 4.49
CA PHE A 171 3.74 6.80 3.11
C PHE A 171 2.96 7.90 2.37
N PRO A 172 3.23 9.19 2.64
CA PRO A 172 2.52 10.30 1.98
C PRO A 172 2.56 10.28 0.44
N ALA A 173 3.55 9.60 -0.13
CA ALA A 173 3.68 9.38 -1.58
C ALA A 173 2.49 8.58 -2.17
N LEU A 174 1.81 7.76 -1.37
CA LEU A 174 0.66 6.96 -1.77
C LEU A 174 -0.65 7.76 -1.78
N ALA A 175 -0.68 9.02 -1.31
CA ALA A 175 -1.92 9.79 -1.20
C ALA A 175 -2.74 9.85 -2.50
N PRO A 176 -2.16 10.04 -3.71
CA PRO A 176 -2.94 9.98 -4.96
C PRO A 176 -3.52 8.59 -5.25
N THR A 177 -2.79 7.52 -4.90
CA THR A 177 -3.25 6.13 -5.04
C THR A 177 -4.42 5.86 -4.12
N LEU A 178 -4.32 6.25 -2.83
CA LEU A 178 -5.37 6.05 -1.84
C LEU A 178 -6.65 6.82 -2.20
N ALA A 179 -6.51 8.08 -2.65
CA ALA A 179 -7.64 8.87 -3.11
C ALA A 179 -8.36 8.22 -4.31
N LYS A 180 -7.59 7.67 -5.26
CA LYS A 180 -8.15 6.94 -6.38
C LYS A 180 -8.90 5.67 -5.92
N LEU A 181 -8.34 4.91 -4.99
CA LEU A 181 -8.99 3.71 -4.46
C LEU A 181 -10.29 4.05 -3.71
N ASP A 182 -10.33 5.16 -2.97
CA ASP A 182 -11.58 5.66 -2.34
C ASP A 182 -12.65 6.01 -3.39
N GLU A 183 -12.27 6.64 -4.51
CA GLU A 183 -13.21 6.91 -5.61
C GLU A 183 -13.72 5.61 -6.25
N GLU A 184 -12.84 4.63 -6.47
CA GLU A 184 -13.22 3.30 -6.98
C GLU A 184 -14.14 2.55 -6.01
N HIS A 185 -13.91 2.64 -4.69
CA HIS A 185 -14.79 2.06 -3.68
C HIS A 185 -16.22 2.60 -3.75
N VAL A 186 -16.40 3.90 -4.02
CA VAL A 186 -17.74 4.50 -4.22
C VAL A 186 -18.42 3.93 -5.45
N VAL A 187 -17.69 3.74 -6.56
CA VAL A 187 -18.22 3.15 -7.79
C VAL A 187 -18.63 1.69 -7.56
N VAL A 188 -17.78 0.91 -6.89
CA VAL A 188 -18.08 -0.49 -6.55
C VAL A 188 -19.31 -0.57 -5.65
N ALA A 189 -19.40 0.25 -4.60
CA ALA A 189 -20.53 0.24 -3.68
C ALA A 189 -21.85 0.51 -4.41
N ARG A 190 -21.88 1.49 -5.31
CA ARG A 190 -23.05 1.78 -6.15
C ARG A 190 -23.43 0.59 -7.04
N LEU A 191 -22.46 0.00 -7.75
CA LEU A 191 -22.73 -1.15 -8.62
C LEU A 191 -23.21 -2.37 -7.83
N GLN A 192 -22.68 -2.55 -6.62
CA GLN A 192 -23.12 -3.60 -5.72
C GLN A 192 -24.59 -3.41 -5.31
N GLU A 193 -24.99 -2.19 -4.95
CA GLU A 193 -26.39 -1.85 -4.65
C GLU A 193 -27.31 -2.07 -5.86
N GLU A 194 -26.89 -1.65 -7.06
CA GLU A 194 -27.64 -1.86 -8.30
C GLU A 194 -27.86 -3.35 -8.59
N VAL A 195 -26.82 -4.18 -8.45
CA VAL A 195 -26.92 -5.64 -8.64
C VAL A 195 -27.83 -6.26 -7.58
N GLN A 196 -27.70 -5.87 -6.30
CA GLN A 196 -28.54 -6.40 -5.23
C GLN A 196 -30.02 -6.05 -5.46
N GLN A 197 -30.32 -4.81 -5.88
CA GLN A 197 -31.68 -4.41 -6.20
C GLN A 197 -32.27 -5.24 -7.34
N LEU A 198 -31.51 -5.49 -8.41
CA LEU A 198 -31.95 -6.32 -9.53
C LEU A 198 -32.23 -7.77 -9.13
N VAL A 199 -31.46 -8.30 -8.18
CA VAL A 199 -31.68 -9.62 -7.59
C VAL A 199 -32.95 -9.64 -6.74
N ASP A 200 -33.16 -8.63 -5.90
CA ASP A 200 -34.32 -8.54 -5.00
C ASP A 200 -35.65 -8.32 -5.75
N GLU A 201 -35.61 -7.58 -6.85
CA GLU A 201 -36.77 -7.29 -7.71
C GLU A 201 -37.08 -8.42 -8.72
N GLU A 202 -36.29 -9.50 -8.75
CA GLU A 202 -36.37 -10.56 -9.76
C GLU A 202 -36.38 -9.99 -11.20
N ALA A 203 -35.50 -9.01 -11.45
CA ALA A 203 -35.46 -8.26 -12.71
C ALA A 203 -35.09 -9.15 -13.92
N ASP A 204 -35.22 -8.59 -15.13
CA ASP A 204 -34.84 -9.27 -16.38
C ASP A 204 -33.45 -9.93 -16.28
N PRO A 205 -33.33 -11.26 -16.48
CA PRO A 205 -32.07 -11.98 -16.37
C PRO A 205 -30.96 -11.45 -17.29
N ALA A 206 -31.31 -10.88 -18.45
CA ALA A 206 -30.31 -10.27 -19.33
C ALA A 206 -29.72 -9.00 -18.73
N ARG A 207 -30.55 -8.13 -18.16
CA ARG A 207 -30.12 -6.92 -17.44
C ARG A 207 -29.28 -7.26 -16.21
N LEU A 208 -29.71 -8.23 -15.40
CA LEU A 208 -28.96 -8.67 -14.21
C LEU A 208 -27.57 -9.18 -14.59
N ARG A 209 -27.45 -10.00 -15.64
CA ARG A 209 -26.15 -10.48 -16.13
C ARG A 209 -25.24 -9.34 -16.59
N ALA A 210 -25.80 -8.36 -17.31
CA ALA A 210 -25.03 -7.22 -17.80
C ALA A 210 -24.44 -6.37 -16.66
N GLU A 211 -25.24 -6.02 -15.64
CA GLU A 211 -24.74 -5.25 -14.50
C GLU A 211 -23.79 -6.07 -13.61
N PHE A 212 -24.02 -7.37 -13.46
CA PHE A 212 -23.08 -8.24 -12.75
C PHE A 212 -21.73 -8.32 -13.48
N ASP A 213 -21.73 -8.48 -14.80
CA ASP A 213 -20.49 -8.51 -15.60
C ASP A 213 -19.73 -7.17 -15.52
N ARG A 214 -20.47 -6.05 -15.43
CA ARG A 214 -19.89 -4.72 -15.19
C ARG A 214 -19.25 -4.63 -13.80
N LEU A 215 -19.96 -5.02 -12.74
CA LEU A 215 -19.41 -5.06 -11.37
C LEU A 215 -18.14 -5.90 -11.31
N ARG A 216 -18.14 -7.11 -11.90
CA ARG A 216 -16.95 -7.97 -11.94
C ARG A 216 -15.78 -7.29 -12.65
N SER A 217 -16.01 -6.66 -13.80
CA SER A 217 -14.95 -5.99 -14.55
C SER A 217 -14.33 -4.84 -13.77
N GLU A 218 -15.14 -4.05 -13.05
CA GLU A 218 -14.64 -2.96 -12.20
C GLU A 218 -13.84 -3.52 -11.02
N LEU A 219 -14.34 -4.56 -10.35
CA LEU A 219 -13.65 -5.22 -9.23
C LEU A 219 -12.30 -5.83 -9.65
N ASP A 220 -12.25 -6.54 -10.79
CA ASP A 220 -11.00 -7.13 -11.28
C ASP A 220 -9.94 -6.05 -11.54
N SER A 221 -10.33 -4.93 -12.15
CA SER A 221 -9.45 -3.79 -12.41
C SER A 221 -8.99 -3.12 -11.11
N HIS A 222 -9.92 -2.90 -10.18
CA HIS A 222 -9.70 -2.31 -8.87
C HIS A 222 -8.70 -3.15 -8.04
N PHE A 223 -9.00 -4.43 -7.82
CA PHE A 223 -8.11 -5.34 -7.07
C PHE A 223 -6.72 -5.39 -7.67
N ALA A 224 -6.61 -5.50 -9.00
CA ALA A 224 -5.30 -5.54 -9.65
C ALA A 224 -4.52 -4.23 -9.48
N TYR A 225 -5.20 -3.08 -9.41
CA TYR A 225 -4.56 -1.80 -9.15
C TYR A 225 -4.11 -1.69 -7.69
N GLU A 226 -4.95 -2.07 -6.74
CA GLU A 226 -4.63 -2.06 -5.33
C GLU A 226 -3.45 -2.99 -5.00
N GLU A 227 -3.49 -4.24 -5.48
CA GLU A 227 -2.41 -5.22 -5.26
C GLU A 227 -1.06 -4.72 -5.74
N ARG A 228 -1.01 -4.17 -6.96
CA ARG A 228 0.21 -3.62 -7.54
C ARG A 228 0.77 -2.43 -6.78
N THR A 229 -0.06 -1.71 -6.03
CA THR A 229 0.31 -0.40 -5.47
C THR A 229 0.45 -0.40 -3.96
N LEU A 230 -0.28 -1.25 -3.24
CA LEU A 230 -0.34 -1.25 -1.78
C LEU A 230 0.31 -2.46 -1.11
N VAL A 231 0.44 -3.62 -1.77
CA VAL A 231 0.93 -4.86 -1.13
C VAL A 231 2.28 -4.68 -0.44
N ALA A 232 3.25 -4.06 -1.13
CA ALA A 232 4.57 -3.80 -0.55
C ALA A 232 4.51 -2.91 0.70
N ALA A 233 3.66 -1.88 0.68
CA ALA A 233 3.46 -0.97 1.81
C ALA A 233 2.79 -1.67 3.00
N LEU A 234 1.80 -2.52 2.73
CA LEU A 234 1.09 -3.31 3.73
C LEU A 234 2.01 -4.34 4.39
N ASN A 235 2.78 -5.09 3.59
CA ASN A 235 3.72 -6.09 4.10
C ASN A 235 4.81 -5.46 4.98
N ALA A 236 5.22 -4.22 4.68
CA ALA A 236 6.22 -3.53 5.50
C ALA A 236 5.72 -3.10 6.89
N LEU A 237 4.40 -2.88 7.07
CA LEU A 237 3.86 -2.26 8.28
C LEU A 237 3.03 -3.20 9.17
N LEU A 238 2.30 -4.14 8.58
CA LEU A 238 1.26 -4.88 9.29
C LEU A 238 1.47 -6.39 9.18
N PRO A 239 1.42 -7.14 10.30
CA PRO A 239 1.33 -8.59 10.23
C PRO A 239 -0.01 -9.00 9.60
N ALA A 240 -0.08 -10.20 9.00
CA ALA A 240 -1.35 -10.75 8.56
C ALA A 240 -2.30 -10.96 9.76
N PRO A 241 -3.63 -10.84 9.58
CA PRO A 241 -4.59 -11.24 10.60
C PRO A 241 -4.41 -12.71 11.00
N GLY A 242 -4.60 -13.00 12.29
CA GLY A 242 -4.57 -14.36 12.85
C GLY A 242 -5.84 -15.16 12.57
#